data_AF-A0A416STA6-F1
#
_entry.id   AF-A0A416STA6-F1
#
_cell.length_a   1.000
_cell.length_b   1.000
_cell.length_c   1.000
_cell.angle_alpha   90.00
_cell.angle_beta   90.00
_cell.angle_gamma   90.00
#
_symmetry.space_group_name_H-M   'P 1'
#
loop_
_entity.id
_entity.type
_entity.pdbx_description
1 polymer ?
#
loop_
_entity_poly.entity_id
_entity_poly.type
_entity_poly.pdbx_seq_one_letter_code
_entity_poly.pdbx_strand_id
1 'polypeptide(L)'
;MRNFKQVAAMTLAGVMTVSMAGVQTPAATNTTFSKAVSMMDVSNATGSGNVGIDIAGDEVSEKINEILYSVYREAHRNDDDTKGEDGRTAYRAAWDDHSQKLGLLESYDEKEDTYKYTDRFTINAKVSTEIVTTTQFSVELAGNIANGKEMKLTKIEYNNGNVKIDLDSFVKFMSEYCGMTTSKVCEALEIPALKSIELDSVAEINNMLKDKCGKYYPIIGVEVVEQKDIDNKLFEQDELGKVIDLKYGEEAKEANFALTGEQVVNTVMNLAKLVLNTADSAFAKFETTNGTKTTFKVTDEQASEIVLAIADALSSNSKTIVDLVFGQLKALPGFDEILTMPVEAEKYISDNMIESLNKFAQDIKDIATTVTKTDEDNNEIKYNPLQEKLKEEGIKFDVTVNSDLTGEKGYRDYKVDGNFNYSCPAETDGESVEVKPDTVIAVKFDFNLKENGQPPVENPANNDGKNNVTNNNANNTTNNDLQNTLIIVKGKKYKATSAANSKNPTVTFLGNINKKAKNVKVPASINYNNVNYKVTAIAPNAFKNNKNIRSVVVGKNVRVIGKNSFKGCKNLKTLVIKGKKLKKIKKGAFKNANSKIVIKCAKGQGKKYRKLVRESR
;
A
#
# COMPACT_ATOMS: atom_id res chain seq x y z
N MET A 1 -20.63 -14.14 4.13
CA MET A 1 -19.57 -14.22 3.09
C MET A 1 -18.98 -12.88 2.62
N ARG A 2 -19.75 -11.88 2.11
CA ARG A 2 -19.17 -10.64 1.53
C ARG A 2 -18.20 -9.92 2.48
N ASN A 3 -18.59 -9.76 3.73
CA ASN A 3 -17.77 -9.15 4.78
C ASN A 3 -16.57 -10.04 5.17
N PHE A 4 -16.69 -11.38 5.13
CA PHE A 4 -15.55 -12.28 5.38
C PHE A 4 -14.53 -12.23 4.23
N LYS A 5 -14.98 -12.07 2.97
CA LYS A 5 -14.07 -11.76 1.85
C LYS A 5 -13.43 -10.38 1.99
N GLN A 6 -14.10 -9.41 2.61
CA GLN A 6 -13.52 -8.09 2.91
C GLN A 6 -12.57 -8.10 4.11
N VAL A 7 -12.85 -8.86 5.19
CA VAL A 7 -11.96 -9.01 6.35
C VAL A 7 -10.76 -9.89 5.98
N ALA A 8 -10.95 -11.01 5.27
CA ALA A 8 -9.83 -11.75 4.69
C ALA A 8 -9.03 -10.86 3.73
N ALA A 9 -9.67 -10.04 2.88
CA ALA A 9 -8.95 -9.08 2.05
C ALA A 9 -8.29 -7.93 2.83
N MET A 10 -8.80 -7.50 4.00
CA MET A 10 -8.20 -6.42 4.80
C MET A 10 -7.13 -6.91 5.78
N THR A 11 -7.26 -8.11 6.33
CA THR A 11 -6.21 -8.76 7.13
C THR A 11 -5.11 -9.29 6.23
N LEU A 12 -5.44 -9.93 5.10
CA LEU A 12 -4.44 -10.34 4.12
C LEU A 12 -3.85 -9.13 3.38
N ALA A 13 -4.60 -8.06 3.08
CA ALA A 13 -3.96 -6.81 2.62
C ALA A 13 -3.17 -6.14 3.75
N GLY A 14 -3.60 -6.13 5.01
CA GLY A 14 -2.82 -5.59 6.12
C GLY A 14 -1.47 -6.30 6.27
N VAL A 15 -1.47 -7.62 6.16
CA VAL A 15 -0.27 -8.47 6.16
C VAL A 15 0.55 -8.35 4.87
N MET A 16 -0.06 -8.25 3.69
CA MET A 16 0.64 -8.13 2.40
C MET A 16 1.00 -6.68 1.99
N THR A 17 0.50 -5.64 2.69
CA THR A 17 0.90 -4.23 2.46
C THR A 17 2.11 -3.83 3.28
N VAL A 18 2.54 -4.68 4.23
CA VAL A 18 3.94 -4.70 4.62
C VAL A 18 4.76 -5.25 3.44
N SER A 19 5.35 -4.32 2.69
CA SER A 19 6.64 -4.43 2.00
C SER A 19 6.77 -4.72 0.48
N MET A 20 6.96 -3.64 -0.30
CA MET A 20 7.65 -3.63 -1.61
C MET A 20 8.39 -2.27 -1.96
N ALA A 21 9.57 -1.85 -1.37
CA ALA A 21 10.85 -0.96 -1.58
C ALA A 21 11.25 0.61 -1.72
N GLY A 22 10.54 1.67 -1.25
CA GLY A 22 11.05 3.04 -0.92
C GLY A 22 10.90 4.23 -1.91
N VAL A 23 10.12 5.28 -1.56
CA VAL A 23 10.38 6.67 -2.05
C VAL A 23 11.50 7.27 -1.21
N GLN A 24 12.56 7.78 -1.85
CA GLN A 24 13.71 8.34 -1.15
C GLN A 24 13.48 9.78 -0.63
N THR A 25 13.27 9.91 0.67
CA THR A 25 13.79 11.02 1.49
C THR A 25 15.22 10.70 1.94
N PRO A 26 16.16 11.66 1.92
CA PRO A 26 17.52 11.44 2.42
C PRO A 26 17.69 11.91 3.88
N ALA A 27 18.17 10.99 4.73
CA ALA A 27 18.44 11.12 6.18
C ALA A 27 17.22 11.06 7.11
N ALA A 28 17.37 10.23 8.17
CA ALA A 28 16.34 9.77 9.12
C ALA A 28 15.16 8.99 8.49
N THR A 29 14.53 8.03 9.16
CA THR A 29 14.66 7.52 10.54
C THR A 29 15.10 6.04 10.57
N ASN A 30 15.53 5.50 11.73
CA ASN A 30 15.82 4.07 11.92
C ASN A 30 14.59 3.24 12.35
N THR A 31 13.38 3.80 12.27
CA THR A 31 12.18 3.26 12.88
C THR A 31 11.63 2.02 12.15
N THR A 32 10.80 1.21 12.82
CA THR A 32 10.15 0.05 12.22
C THR A 32 9.22 0.47 11.07
N PHE A 33 8.47 1.57 11.24
CA PHE A 33 7.60 2.10 10.18
C PHE A 33 8.39 2.71 9.02
N SER A 34 9.51 3.41 9.27
CA SER A 34 10.33 3.94 8.16
C SER A 34 11.02 2.84 7.36
N LYS A 35 11.40 1.71 8.00
CA LYS A 35 11.88 0.53 7.28
C LYS A 35 10.76 -0.04 6.39
N ALA A 36 9.52 -0.11 6.86
CA ALA A 36 8.37 -0.48 6.03
C ALA A 36 8.07 0.55 4.90
N VAL A 37 8.34 1.85 5.09
CA VAL A 37 8.27 2.86 4.00
C VAL A 37 9.43 2.71 3.01
N SER A 38 10.63 2.39 3.50
CA SER A 38 11.76 1.90 2.69
C SER A 38 11.40 0.62 1.94
N MET A 39 10.26 0.03 2.29
CA MET A 39 9.53 -1.04 1.63
C MET A 39 8.28 -0.56 0.82
N MET A 40 8.33 0.54 0.05
CA MET A 40 7.36 0.89 -1.06
C MET A 40 7.88 1.40 -2.48
N ASP A 41 8.79 0.64 -3.15
CA ASP A 41 9.43 0.57 -4.51
C ASP A 41 10.35 -0.73 -4.73
N VAL A 42 9.93 -2.02 -4.53
CA VAL A 42 10.76 -3.28 -4.71
C VAL A 42 10.78 -3.74 -6.16
N SER A 43 11.93 -4.28 -6.59
CA SER A 43 12.07 -5.15 -7.77
C SER A 43 13.09 -6.25 -7.52
N ASN A 44 12.90 -7.43 -8.13
CA ASN A 44 13.81 -8.59 -8.07
C ASN A 44 14.09 -9.06 -6.62
N ALA A 45 13.08 -9.61 -5.98
CA ALA A 45 13.13 -10.10 -4.60
C ALA A 45 12.26 -11.35 -4.40
N THR A 46 12.52 -12.07 -3.31
CA THR A 46 11.68 -13.17 -2.80
C THR A 46 11.32 -12.87 -1.35
N GLY A 47 10.03 -12.98 -1.03
CA GLY A 47 9.53 -12.88 0.34
C GLY A 47 9.03 -14.23 0.85
N SER A 48 9.09 -14.41 2.15
CA SER A 48 8.43 -15.51 2.85
C SER A 48 7.88 -15.03 4.19
N GLY A 49 6.78 -15.60 4.64
CA GLY A 49 6.26 -15.30 5.96
C GLY A 49 5.36 -16.37 6.53
N ASN A 50 5.22 -16.33 7.85
CA ASN A 50 4.36 -17.21 8.63
C ASN A 50 3.50 -16.34 9.57
N VAL A 51 2.24 -16.71 9.75
CA VAL A 51 1.33 -16.15 10.75
C VAL A 51 0.69 -17.32 11.48
N GLY A 52 0.93 -17.41 12.79
CA GLY A 52 0.20 -18.29 13.69
C GLY A 52 -0.86 -17.50 14.44
N ILE A 53 -2.08 -17.99 14.46
CA ILE A 53 -3.20 -17.50 15.26
C ILE A 53 -3.60 -18.63 16.20
N ASP A 54 -3.68 -18.34 17.49
CA ASP A 54 -4.02 -19.27 18.57
C ASP A 54 -5.08 -18.55 19.43
N ILE A 55 -6.32 -19.04 19.37
CA ILE A 55 -7.48 -18.48 20.07
C ILE A 55 -7.96 -19.52 21.07
N ALA A 56 -8.12 -19.12 22.32
CA ALA A 56 -8.91 -19.86 23.31
C ALA A 56 -10.16 -19.05 23.68
N GLY A 57 -11.27 -19.75 23.90
CA GLY A 57 -12.57 -19.19 24.26
C GLY A 57 -13.72 -20.03 23.74
N ASP A 58 -14.86 -19.95 24.41
CA ASP A 58 -16.06 -20.69 24.06
C ASP A 58 -16.68 -20.19 22.73
N GLU A 59 -17.51 -21.03 22.09
CA GLU A 59 -18.10 -20.83 20.75
C GLU A 59 -17.10 -20.65 19.57
N VAL A 60 -15.78 -20.60 19.79
CA VAL A 60 -14.80 -20.28 18.73
C VAL A 60 -14.72 -21.40 17.69
N SER A 61 -14.53 -22.65 18.12
CA SER A 61 -14.53 -23.79 17.19
C SER A 61 -15.92 -24.10 16.63
N GLU A 62 -16.99 -23.78 17.36
CA GLU A 62 -18.38 -23.88 16.90
C GLU A 62 -18.62 -23.02 15.65
N LYS A 63 -18.30 -21.72 15.71
CA LYS A 63 -18.49 -20.79 14.59
C LYS A 63 -17.67 -21.17 13.35
N ILE A 64 -16.53 -21.84 13.53
CA ILE A 64 -15.74 -22.39 12.42
C ILE A 64 -16.36 -23.69 11.89
N ASN A 65 -16.85 -24.57 12.78
CA ASN A 65 -17.61 -25.76 12.43
C ASN A 65 -18.86 -25.40 11.61
N GLU A 66 -19.66 -24.40 12.03
CA GLU A 66 -20.81 -23.89 11.28
C GLU A 66 -20.43 -23.44 9.86
N ILE A 67 -19.33 -22.70 9.71
CA ILE A 67 -18.88 -22.19 8.40
C ILE A 67 -18.53 -23.37 7.48
N LEU A 68 -17.78 -24.36 7.95
CA LEU A 68 -17.41 -25.53 7.15
C LEU A 68 -18.61 -26.45 6.89
N TYR A 69 -19.49 -26.63 7.89
CA TYR A 69 -20.74 -27.39 7.78
C TYR A 69 -21.72 -26.75 6.79
N SER A 70 -21.78 -25.42 6.68
CA SER A 70 -22.63 -24.76 5.69
C SER A 70 -22.26 -25.15 4.26
N VAL A 71 -20.96 -25.27 3.96
CA VAL A 71 -20.45 -25.76 2.68
C VAL A 71 -20.69 -27.26 2.54
N TYR A 72 -20.52 -28.05 3.62
CA TYR A 72 -20.86 -29.47 3.64
C TYR A 72 -22.33 -29.74 3.30
N ARG A 73 -23.23 -28.93 3.85
CA ARG A 73 -24.68 -29.08 3.70
C ARG A 73 -25.17 -28.70 2.30
N GLU A 74 -24.74 -27.56 1.75
CA GLU A 74 -25.11 -27.19 0.38
C GLU A 74 -24.58 -28.23 -0.64
N ALA A 75 -23.39 -28.79 -0.41
CA ALA A 75 -22.84 -29.90 -1.20
C ALA A 75 -23.64 -31.22 -1.13
N HIS A 76 -24.59 -31.33 -0.19
CA HIS A 76 -25.46 -32.49 0.02
C HIS A 76 -26.94 -32.16 -0.08
N ARG A 77 -27.32 -30.93 -0.45
CA ARG A 77 -28.71 -30.46 -0.44
C ARG A 77 -29.65 -31.31 -1.31
N ASN A 78 -29.20 -31.70 -2.50
CA ASN A 78 -29.92 -32.60 -3.39
C ASN A 78 -30.03 -34.05 -2.84
N ASP A 79 -29.10 -34.45 -1.95
CA ASP A 79 -29.14 -35.74 -1.23
C ASP A 79 -30.00 -35.68 0.07
N ASP A 80 -30.13 -34.50 0.71
CA ASP A 80 -30.90 -34.23 1.93
C ASP A 80 -32.42 -34.27 1.62
N ASP A 81 -32.86 -33.49 0.62
CA ASP A 81 -34.27 -33.40 0.21
C ASP A 81 -34.87 -34.72 -0.31
N THR A 82 -34.04 -35.74 -0.60
CA THR A 82 -34.47 -37.01 -1.22
C THR A 82 -34.42 -38.24 -0.32
N LYS A 83 -33.85 -38.15 0.91
CA LYS A 83 -33.59 -39.34 1.76
C LYS A 83 -34.38 -39.39 3.08
N GLY A 84 -35.15 -38.35 3.40
CA GLY A 84 -35.94 -38.32 4.63
C GLY A 84 -35.08 -38.21 5.90
N GLU A 85 -35.66 -38.57 7.04
CA GLU A 85 -35.10 -38.30 8.37
C GLU A 85 -33.82 -39.11 8.64
N ASP A 86 -33.85 -40.43 8.39
CA ASP A 86 -32.68 -41.32 8.51
C ASP A 86 -31.47 -40.83 7.67
N GLY A 87 -31.74 -40.28 6.49
CA GLY A 87 -30.72 -39.74 5.59
C GLY A 87 -29.99 -38.53 6.18
N ARG A 88 -30.70 -37.65 6.87
CA ARG A 88 -30.12 -36.47 7.54
C ARG A 88 -29.21 -36.87 8.68
N THR A 89 -29.63 -37.82 9.49
CA THR A 89 -28.86 -38.35 10.63
C THR A 89 -27.53 -38.94 10.15
N ALA A 90 -27.52 -39.69 9.04
CA ALA A 90 -26.31 -40.25 8.46
C ALA A 90 -25.32 -39.17 7.96
N TYR A 91 -25.81 -38.06 7.38
CA TYR A 91 -24.95 -36.95 6.95
C TYR A 91 -24.41 -36.12 8.11
N ARG A 92 -25.17 -35.93 9.19
CA ARG A 92 -24.69 -35.27 10.41
C ARG A 92 -23.59 -36.09 11.07
N ALA A 93 -23.83 -37.38 11.36
CA ALA A 93 -22.83 -38.25 11.98
C ALA A 93 -21.52 -38.34 11.18
N ALA A 94 -21.59 -38.30 9.83
CA ALA A 94 -20.40 -38.24 8.97
C ALA A 94 -19.67 -36.88 9.01
N TRP A 95 -20.39 -35.78 9.22
CA TRP A 95 -19.79 -34.47 9.49
C TRP A 95 -19.14 -34.43 10.88
N ASP A 96 -19.79 -34.97 11.90
CA ASP A 96 -19.37 -34.88 13.29
C ASP A 96 -18.08 -35.68 13.54
N ASP A 97 -17.96 -36.88 12.96
CA ASP A 97 -16.74 -37.69 12.90
C ASP A 97 -15.58 -36.97 12.17
N HIS A 98 -15.87 -36.17 11.14
CA HIS A 98 -14.87 -35.35 10.45
C HIS A 98 -14.48 -34.11 11.26
N SER A 99 -15.44 -33.46 11.93
CA SER A 99 -15.23 -32.29 12.79
C SER A 99 -14.40 -32.61 14.04
N GLN A 100 -14.59 -33.81 14.62
CA GLN A 100 -13.73 -34.35 15.67
C GLN A 100 -12.28 -34.57 15.18
N LYS A 101 -12.09 -35.09 13.96
CA LYS A 101 -10.74 -35.26 13.35
C LYS A 101 -10.04 -33.93 13.07
N LEU A 102 -10.80 -32.89 12.72
CA LEU A 102 -10.29 -31.52 12.63
C LEU A 102 -10.01 -30.88 14.00
N GLY A 103 -10.50 -31.45 15.11
CA GLY A 103 -10.36 -30.87 16.45
C GLY A 103 -11.26 -29.67 16.72
N LEU A 104 -12.39 -29.57 16.01
CA LEU A 104 -13.41 -28.52 16.22
C LEU A 104 -14.51 -28.98 17.19
N LEU A 105 -14.88 -30.26 17.11
CA LEU A 105 -15.86 -30.90 17.98
C LEU A 105 -15.15 -31.85 18.96
N GLU A 106 -15.59 -31.89 20.21
CA GLU A 106 -15.17 -32.92 21.19
C GLU A 106 -16.14 -34.11 21.18
N SER A 107 -17.44 -33.84 21.31
CA SER A 107 -18.48 -34.86 21.43
C SER A 107 -19.87 -34.31 21.10
N TYR A 108 -20.80 -35.21 20.79
CA TYR A 108 -22.24 -34.94 20.71
C TYR A 108 -22.95 -35.88 21.70
N ASP A 109 -23.90 -35.38 22.49
CA ASP A 109 -24.72 -36.20 23.39
C ASP A 109 -26.11 -36.45 22.77
N GLU A 110 -26.32 -37.70 22.35
CA GLU A 110 -27.56 -38.17 21.71
C GLU A 110 -28.81 -38.09 22.61
N LYS A 111 -28.67 -37.91 23.93
CA LYS A 111 -29.80 -37.86 24.88
C LYS A 111 -30.30 -36.46 25.13
N GLU A 112 -29.36 -35.51 25.22
CA GLU A 112 -29.64 -34.10 25.48
C GLU A 112 -29.75 -33.28 24.17
N ASP A 113 -29.41 -33.85 23.01
CA ASP A 113 -29.31 -33.18 21.69
C ASP A 113 -28.37 -31.96 21.73
N THR A 114 -27.19 -32.16 22.34
CA THR A 114 -26.19 -31.09 22.55
C THR A 114 -24.83 -31.44 21.96
N TYR A 115 -24.20 -30.43 21.34
CA TYR A 115 -22.83 -30.51 20.84
C TYR A 115 -21.86 -29.85 21.83
N LYS A 116 -20.72 -30.50 22.07
CA LYS A 116 -19.61 -29.95 22.85
C LYS A 116 -18.43 -29.68 21.92
N TYR A 117 -18.16 -28.41 21.66
CA TYR A 117 -17.05 -27.96 20.81
C TYR A 117 -15.76 -27.76 21.62
N THR A 118 -14.62 -27.71 20.95
CA THR A 118 -13.34 -27.39 21.61
C THR A 118 -13.26 -25.91 21.95
N ASP A 119 -12.76 -25.58 23.14
CA ASP A 119 -12.53 -24.20 23.60
C ASP A 119 -11.24 -23.57 23.05
N ARG A 120 -10.60 -24.22 22.08
CA ARG A 120 -9.36 -23.73 21.46
C ARG A 120 -9.27 -24.03 19.99
N PHE A 121 -8.88 -23.01 19.24
CA PHE A 121 -8.83 -22.99 17.79
C PHE A 121 -7.52 -22.37 17.30
N THR A 122 -6.89 -22.98 16.29
CA THR A 122 -5.63 -22.48 15.72
C THR A 122 -5.69 -22.35 14.20
N ILE A 123 -4.94 -21.39 13.65
CA ILE A 123 -4.67 -21.27 12.21
C ILE A 123 -3.18 -21.00 12.04
N ASN A 124 -2.51 -21.75 11.17
CA ASN A 124 -1.20 -21.34 10.66
C ASN A 124 -1.34 -21.00 9.18
N ALA A 125 -0.99 -19.77 8.80
CA ALA A 125 -0.90 -19.33 7.41
C ALA A 125 0.56 -19.08 7.04
N LYS A 126 0.93 -19.46 5.81
CA LYS A 126 2.24 -19.19 5.21
C LYS A 126 2.07 -18.46 3.90
N VAL A 127 2.94 -17.49 3.66
CA VAL A 127 2.96 -16.68 2.44
C VAL A 127 4.32 -16.80 1.73
N SER A 128 4.29 -17.33 0.51
CA SER A 128 5.30 -17.31 -0.55
C SER A 128 5.25 -16.05 -1.42
N THR A 129 6.29 -15.24 -1.64
CA THR A 129 6.22 -14.20 -2.70
C THR A 129 7.43 -14.17 -3.63
N GLU A 130 7.15 -14.01 -4.93
CA GLU A 130 8.15 -13.75 -5.97
C GLU A 130 7.88 -12.37 -6.59
N ILE A 131 8.85 -11.46 -6.50
CA ILE A 131 8.68 -10.07 -6.92
C ILE A 131 9.65 -9.76 -8.06
N VAL A 132 9.14 -9.64 -9.28
CA VAL A 132 9.91 -9.15 -10.43
C VAL A 132 9.95 -7.62 -10.39
N THR A 133 8.78 -6.98 -10.24
CA THR A 133 8.62 -5.52 -10.07
C THR A 133 7.39 -5.21 -9.20
N THR A 134 7.19 -3.94 -8.82
CA THR A 134 5.95 -3.45 -8.19
C THR A 134 4.67 -3.66 -9.01
N THR A 135 4.78 -3.97 -10.32
CA THR A 135 3.64 -4.29 -11.19
C THR A 135 3.68 -5.70 -11.75
N GLN A 136 4.62 -6.55 -11.30
CA GLN A 136 4.72 -7.95 -11.71
C GLN A 136 5.27 -8.79 -10.55
N PHE A 137 4.39 -9.54 -9.89
CA PHE A 137 4.72 -10.38 -8.74
C PHE A 137 3.76 -11.56 -8.64
N SER A 138 4.10 -12.56 -7.84
CA SER A 138 3.14 -13.58 -7.41
C SER A 138 3.19 -13.81 -5.90
N VAL A 139 2.07 -14.26 -5.35
CA VAL A 139 1.86 -14.61 -3.95
C VAL A 139 1.28 -16.01 -3.91
N GLU A 140 1.94 -16.94 -3.22
CA GLU A 140 1.37 -18.25 -2.88
C GLU A 140 0.98 -18.25 -1.40
N LEU A 141 -0.19 -18.81 -1.11
CA LEU A 141 -0.74 -18.95 0.23
C LEU A 141 -0.87 -20.44 0.55
N ALA A 142 -0.38 -20.84 1.71
CA ALA A 142 -0.55 -22.19 2.27
C ALA A 142 -0.92 -22.08 3.75
N GLY A 143 -1.35 -23.17 4.36
CA GLY A 143 -1.67 -23.19 5.79
C GLY A 143 -2.49 -24.39 6.24
N ASN A 144 -2.79 -24.41 7.53
CA ASN A 144 -3.73 -25.33 8.15
C ASN A 144 -4.70 -24.61 9.10
N ILE A 145 -5.85 -25.23 9.32
CA ILE A 145 -6.86 -24.84 10.30
C ILE A 145 -7.00 -25.98 11.31
N ALA A 146 -6.98 -25.65 12.61
CA ALA A 146 -7.03 -26.61 13.72
C ALA A 146 -6.10 -27.82 13.52
N ASN A 147 -6.55 -29.05 13.78
CA ASN A 147 -5.74 -30.27 13.59
C ASN A 147 -5.64 -30.73 12.12
N GLY A 148 -6.23 -29.97 11.19
CA GLY A 148 -6.15 -30.26 9.76
C GLY A 148 -4.73 -30.13 9.20
N LYS A 149 -4.52 -30.68 8.00
CA LYS A 149 -3.22 -30.74 7.34
C LYS A 149 -2.80 -29.41 6.72
N GLU A 150 -1.51 -29.11 6.76
CA GLU A 150 -0.93 -27.98 6.01
C GLU A 150 -0.98 -28.25 4.50
N MET A 151 -1.65 -27.37 3.77
CA MET A 151 -1.82 -27.45 2.32
C MET A 151 -1.73 -26.08 1.65
N LYS A 152 -1.46 -26.07 0.35
CA LYS A 152 -1.58 -24.87 -0.47
C LYS A 152 -3.05 -24.46 -0.58
N LEU A 153 -3.36 -23.21 -0.23
CA LEU A 153 -4.68 -22.60 -0.31
C LEU A 153 -4.94 -21.99 -1.70
N THR A 154 -4.01 -21.19 -2.22
CA THR A 154 -4.10 -20.60 -3.57
C THR A 154 -2.76 -19.98 -4.00
N LYS A 155 -2.63 -19.62 -5.27
CA LYS A 155 -1.61 -18.71 -5.80
C LYS A 155 -2.29 -17.59 -6.58
N ILE A 156 -1.90 -16.35 -6.29
CA ILE A 156 -2.32 -15.14 -6.99
C ILE A 156 -1.12 -14.61 -7.77
N GLU A 157 -1.29 -14.36 -9.06
CA GLU A 157 -0.25 -13.80 -9.94
C GLU A 157 -0.73 -12.45 -10.48
N TYR A 158 0.01 -11.37 -10.22
CA TYR A 158 -0.29 -10.03 -10.69
C TYR A 158 0.65 -9.64 -11.84
N ASN A 159 0.08 -9.20 -12.96
CA ASN A 159 0.84 -8.76 -14.13
C ASN A 159 0.20 -7.52 -14.78
N ASN A 160 0.72 -6.35 -14.38
CA ASN A 160 0.43 -5.03 -14.97
C ASN A 160 -1.07 -4.66 -15.05
N GLY A 161 -1.86 -5.12 -14.07
CA GLY A 161 -3.32 -4.91 -14.00
C GLY A 161 -4.14 -6.19 -14.16
N ASN A 162 -3.56 -7.22 -14.77
CA ASN A 162 -4.17 -8.55 -14.83
C ASN A 162 -3.90 -9.31 -13.54
N VAL A 163 -4.93 -9.97 -13.01
CA VAL A 163 -4.85 -10.84 -11.83
C VAL A 163 -5.22 -12.25 -12.25
N LYS A 164 -4.37 -13.23 -11.97
CA LYS A 164 -4.67 -14.65 -12.11
C LYS A 164 -4.76 -15.29 -10.74
N ILE A 165 -5.77 -16.14 -10.52
CA ILE A 165 -6.02 -16.84 -9.24
C ILE A 165 -6.13 -18.33 -9.49
N ASP A 166 -5.31 -19.13 -8.83
CA ASP A 166 -5.37 -20.60 -8.78
C ASP A 166 -6.57 -21.04 -7.91
N LEU A 167 -7.59 -21.60 -8.56
CA LEU A 167 -8.76 -22.17 -7.89
C LEU A 167 -8.61 -23.67 -7.59
N ASP A 168 -7.81 -24.40 -8.36
CA ASP A 168 -7.60 -25.84 -8.20
C ASP A 168 -7.02 -26.16 -6.81
N SER A 169 -6.10 -25.33 -6.30
CA SER A 169 -5.61 -25.40 -4.93
C SER A 169 -6.70 -25.09 -3.88
N PHE A 170 -7.53 -24.06 -4.12
CA PHE A 170 -8.57 -23.65 -3.17
C PHE A 170 -9.69 -24.68 -3.06
N VAL A 171 -10.11 -25.26 -4.18
CA VAL A 171 -11.09 -26.35 -4.21
C VAL A 171 -10.57 -27.59 -3.50
N LYS A 172 -9.27 -27.91 -3.63
CA LYS A 172 -8.64 -29.01 -2.87
C LYS A 172 -8.54 -28.72 -1.38
N PHE A 173 -8.26 -27.47 -1.00
CA PHE A 173 -8.30 -27.05 0.40
C PHE A 173 -9.70 -27.27 1.00
N MET A 174 -10.75 -26.73 0.37
CA MET A 174 -12.13 -26.93 0.83
C MET A 174 -12.57 -28.41 0.76
N SER A 175 -12.03 -29.21 -0.16
CA SER A 175 -12.31 -30.64 -0.29
C SER A 175 -11.80 -31.45 0.92
N GLU A 176 -10.59 -31.16 1.42
CA GLU A 176 -10.07 -31.76 2.66
C GLU A 176 -10.84 -31.23 3.88
N TYR A 177 -10.96 -29.91 4.03
CA TYR A 177 -11.56 -29.29 5.22
C TYR A 177 -13.06 -29.54 5.37
N CYS A 178 -13.79 -29.72 4.27
CA CYS A 178 -15.19 -30.14 4.29
C CYS A 178 -15.39 -31.65 4.01
N GLY A 179 -14.35 -32.49 4.07
CA GLY A 179 -14.49 -33.96 4.05
C GLY A 179 -15.19 -34.55 2.82
N MET A 180 -15.02 -33.93 1.64
CA MET A 180 -15.83 -34.23 0.44
C MET A 180 -15.01 -34.23 -0.85
N THR A 181 -15.63 -34.56 -1.99
CA THR A 181 -14.97 -34.47 -3.30
C THR A 181 -14.89 -33.03 -3.84
N THR A 182 -13.86 -32.74 -4.62
CA THR A 182 -13.68 -31.45 -5.31
C THR A 182 -14.85 -31.10 -6.23
N SER A 183 -15.56 -32.09 -6.80
CA SER A 183 -16.75 -31.84 -7.61
C SER A 183 -17.92 -31.30 -6.78
N LYS A 184 -18.14 -31.85 -5.57
CA LYS A 184 -19.17 -31.38 -4.63
C LYS A 184 -18.84 -30.00 -4.07
N VAL A 185 -17.56 -29.69 -3.85
CA VAL A 185 -17.10 -28.32 -3.52
C VAL A 185 -17.44 -27.33 -4.64
N CYS A 186 -17.19 -27.68 -5.90
CA CYS A 186 -17.51 -26.80 -7.04
C CYS A 186 -19.02 -26.52 -7.14
N GLU A 187 -19.85 -27.54 -6.98
CA GLU A 187 -21.32 -27.44 -6.95
C GLU A 187 -21.79 -26.51 -5.82
N ALA A 188 -21.36 -26.78 -4.57
CA ALA A 188 -21.77 -26.02 -3.38
C ALA A 188 -21.32 -24.56 -3.35
N LEU A 189 -20.25 -24.21 -4.07
CA LEU A 189 -19.74 -22.84 -4.16
C LEU A 189 -20.19 -22.12 -5.45
N GLU A 190 -21.07 -22.74 -6.26
CA GLU A 190 -21.52 -22.27 -7.58
C GLU A 190 -20.38 -21.94 -8.56
N ILE A 191 -19.18 -22.51 -8.35
CA ILE A 191 -18.01 -22.26 -9.20
C ILE A 191 -17.91 -23.32 -10.30
N PRO A 192 -17.82 -22.93 -11.59
CA PRO A 192 -17.47 -23.88 -12.63
C PRO A 192 -16.09 -24.49 -12.33
N ALA A 193 -15.85 -25.73 -12.77
CA ALA A 193 -14.64 -26.52 -12.51
C ALA A 193 -13.39 -26.00 -13.28
N LEU A 194 -13.06 -24.72 -13.08
CA LEU A 194 -11.93 -24.00 -13.64
C LEU A 194 -10.70 -24.19 -12.76
N LYS A 195 -9.53 -24.33 -13.40
CA LYS A 195 -8.24 -24.36 -12.67
C LYS A 195 -7.80 -22.97 -12.20
N SER A 196 -8.22 -21.92 -12.91
CA SER A 196 -7.89 -20.54 -12.57
C SER A 196 -8.90 -19.55 -13.14
N ILE A 197 -9.06 -18.41 -12.47
CA ILE A 197 -9.70 -17.20 -13.02
C ILE A 197 -8.62 -16.21 -13.46
N GLU A 198 -8.86 -15.46 -14.53
CA GLU A 198 -8.07 -14.29 -14.95
C GLU A 198 -8.98 -13.06 -15.05
N LEU A 199 -8.57 -11.94 -14.45
CA LEU A 199 -9.33 -10.68 -14.31
C LEU A 199 -8.50 -9.49 -14.79
N ASP A 200 -9.11 -8.57 -15.55
CA ASP A 200 -8.53 -7.24 -15.78
C ASP A 200 -9.05 -6.28 -14.70
N SER A 201 -8.34 -6.24 -13.58
CA SER A 201 -8.69 -5.38 -12.44
C SER A 201 -8.72 -3.89 -12.79
N VAL A 202 -8.03 -3.46 -13.87
CA VAL A 202 -8.01 -2.07 -14.31
C VAL A 202 -9.26 -1.76 -15.14
N ALA A 203 -9.72 -2.67 -16.01
CA ALA A 203 -11.02 -2.54 -16.67
C ALA A 203 -12.16 -2.55 -15.65
N GLU A 204 -12.14 -3.46 -14.68
CA GLU A 204 -13.14 -3.56 -13.61
C GLU A 204 -13.20 -2.28 -12.76
N ILE A 205 -12.07 -1.76 -12.29
CA ILE A 205 -12.02 -0.48 -11.55
C ILE A 205 -12.57 0.67 -12.39
N ASN A 206 -12.20 0.77 -13.68
CA ASN A 206 -12.73 1.83 -14.56
C ASN A 206 -14.25 1.71 -14.77
N ASN A 207 -14.79 0.49 -14.84
CA ASN A 207 -16.23 0.25 -14.96
C ASN A 207 -16.97 0.58 -13.66
N MET A 208 -16.44 0.16 -12.50
CA MET A 208 -16.99 0.53 -11.19
C MET A 208 -17.01 2.04 -10.97
N LEU A 209 -15.94 2.75 -11.38
CA LEU A 209 -15.90 4.21 -11.28
C LEU A 209 -16.91 4.89 -12.21
N LYS A 210 -17.14 4.37 -13.42
CA LYS A 210 -18.19 4.88 -14.33
C LYS A 210 -19.60 4.65 -13.77
N ASP A 211 -19.86 3.49 -13.18
CA ASP A 211 -21.14 3.15 -12.55
C ASP A 211 -21.42 3.96 -11.27
N LYS A 212 -20.41 4.16 -10.41
CA LYS A 212 -20.58 4.81 -9.09
C LYS A 212 -20.28 6.30 -9.06
N CYS A 213 -19.45 6.80 -9.96
CA CYS A 213 -18.96 8.19 -9.97
C CYS A 213 -19.00 8.83 -11.37
N GLY A 214 -19.47 8.10 -12.40
CA GLY A 214 -19.44 8.57 -13.79
C GLY A 214 -20.36 9.74 -14.07
N LYS A 215 -21.42 9.96 -13.29
CA LYS A 215 -22.31 11.13 -13.41
C LYS A 215 -22.14 12.06 -12.23
N TYR A 216 -21.88 13.33 -12.51
CA TYR A 216 -21.66 14.36 -11.48
C TYR A 216 -22.21 15.72 -11.92
N TYR A 217 -22.69 16.51 -10.97
CA TYR A 217 -23.00 17.92 -11.19
C TYR A 217 -21.75 18.75 -10.87
N PRO A 218 -21.26 19.61 -11.79
CA PRO A 218 -20.07 20.41 -11.52
C PRO A 218 -20.31 21.42 -10.40
N ILE A 219 -19.38 21.56 -9.47
CA ILE A 219 -19.39 22.66 -8.50
C ILE A 219 -18.98 23.94 -9.24
N ILE A 220 -19.87 24.94 -9.26
CA ILE A 220 -19.72 26.22 -9.96
C ILE A 220 -19.49 27.40 -9.02
N GLY A 221 -19.72 27.25 -7.71
CA GLY A 221 -19.54 28.31 -6.72
C GLY A 221 -19.70 27.83 -5.29
N VAL A 222 -19.76 28.80 -4.37
CA VAL A 222 -20.09 28.62 -2.95
C VAL A 222 -21.26 29.53 -2.57
N GLU A 223 -22.04 29.13 -1.57
CA GLU A 223 -23.01 29.97 -0.85
C GLU A 223 -22.33 30.49 0.43
N VAL A 224 -22.50 31.77 0.75
CA VAL A 224 -21.95 32.39 1.97
C VAL A 224 -23.05 33.12 2.73
N VAL A 225 -22.88 33.28 4.03
CA VAL A 225 -23.74 34.15 4.85
C VAL A 225 -23.63 35.59 4.33
N GLU A 226 -24.75 36.17 3.88
CA GLU A 226 -24.85 37.58 3.49
C GLU A 226 -25.48 38.41 4.62
N GLN A 227 -25.35 39.74 4.58
CA GLN A 227 -25.88 40.61 5.65
C GLN A 227 -27.40 40.42 5.85
N LYS A 228 -28.15 40.14 4.77
CA LYS A 228 -29.58 39.83 4.81
C LYS A 228 -29.90 38.65 5.77
N ASP A 229 -28.98 37.70 5.92
CA ASP A 229 -29.18 36.48 6.70
C ASP A 229 -28.91 36.75 8.19
N ILE A 230 -27.99 37.67 8.48
CA ILE A 230 -27.80 38.27 9.82
C ILE A 230 -29.03 39.10 10.21
N ASP A 231 -29.51 39.95 9.30
CA ASP A 231 -30.66 40.83 9.52
C ASP A 231 -31.95 40.00 9.77
N ASN A 232 -32.07 38.84 9.10
CA ASN A 232 -33.11 37.83 9.32
C ASN A 232 -32.89 36.93 10.55
N LYS A 233 -31.78 37.09 11.28
CA LYS A 233 -31.38 36.28 12.46
C LYS A 233 -31.21 34.78 12.20
N LEU A 234 -30.70 34.43 11.01
CA LEU A 234 -30.35 33.05 10.66
C LEU A 234 -28.93 32.67 11.13
N PHE A 235 -28.04 33.66 11.26
CA PHE A 235 -26.64 33.53 11.66
C PHE A 235 -26.19 34.74 12.50
N GLU A 236 -25.09 34.63 13.24
CA GLU A 236 -24.52 35.74 14.03
C GLU A 236 -23.57 36.66 13.22
N GLN A 237 -23.29 37.87 13.71
CA GLN A 237 -22.61 38.90 12.91
C GLN A 237 -21.13 38.58 12.61
N ASP A 238 -20.47 37.70 13.37
CA ASP A 238 -19.14 37.15 13.07
C ASP A 238 -19.18 36.11 11.93
N GLU A 239 -20.37 35.63 11.57
CA GLU A 239 -20.59 34.60 10.57
C GLU A 239 -20.67 35.15 9.15
N LEU A 240 -20.78 36.47 9.00
CA LEU A 240 -20.84 37.15 7.72
C LEU A 240 -19.66 36.75 6.82
N GLY A 241 -19.95 36.10 5.69
CA GLY A 241 -18.96 35.59 4.75
C GLY A 241 -18.40 34.19 5.06
N LYS A 242 -18.83 33.50 6.13
CA LYS A 242 -18.62 32.04 6.28
C LYS A 242 -19.37 31.32 5.15
N VAL A 243 -18.79 30.22 4.64
CA VAL A 243 -19.41 29.39 3.58
C VAL A 243 -20.40 28.41 4.20
N ILE A 244 -21.61 28.34 3.64
CA ILE A 244 -22.72 27.53 4.15
C ILE A 244 -23.13 26.38 3.23
N ASP A 245 -22.89 26.48 1.91
CA ASP A 245 -23.13 25.39 0.94
C ASP A 245 -22.28 25.53 -0.33
N LEU A 246 -22.30 24.51 -1.19
CA LEU A 246 -21.70 24.47 -2.52
C LEU A 246 -22.76 24.68 -3.61
N LYS A 247 -22.49 25.56 -4.58
CA LYS A 247 -23.39 25.78 -5.71
C LYS A 247 -23.03 24.83 -6.84
N TYR A 248 -23.97 24.00 -7.27
CA TYR A 248 -23.84 23.03 -8.35
C TYR A 248 -24.46 23.56 -9.65
N GLY A 249 -23.94 23.13 -10.80
CA GLY A 249 -24.55 23.39 -12.11
C GLY A 249 -25.78 22.52 -12.36
N GLU A 250 -26.72 23.02 -13.16
CA GLU A 250 -28.01 22.37 -13.44
C GLU A 250 -27.89 21.09 -14.31
N GLU A 251 -26.83 20.97 -15.12
CA GLU A 251 -26.58 19.82 -16.00
C GLU A 251 -25.58 18.83 -15.40
N ALA A 252 -25.97 17.55 -15.30
CA ALA A 252 -25.07 16.46 -14.98
C ALA A 252 -24.11 16.18 -16.15
N LYS A 253 -22.82 16.03 -15.84
CA LYS A 253 -21.77 15.65 -16.80
C LYS A 253 -21.33 14.21 -16.59
N GLU A 254 -20.80 13.62 -17.66
CA GLU A 254 -20.20 12.29 -17.63
C GLU A 254 -18.66 12.38 -17.55
N ALA A 255 -18.07 11.77 -16.51
CA ALA A 255 -16.63 11.73 -16.25
C ALA A 255 -15.99 10.49 -16.88
N ASN A 256 -14.93 10.71 -17.68
CA ASN A 256 -14.34 9.64 -18.49
C ASN A 256 -13.17 8.94 -17.80
N PHE A 257 -13.48 8.01 -16.89
CA PHE A 257 -12.49 7.17 -16.24
C PHE A 257 -11.72 6.30 -17.25
N ALA A 258 -10.40 6.51 -17.28
CA ALA A 258 -9.43 5.83 -18.14
C ALA A 258 -8.10 5.62 -17.39
N LEU A 259 -8.19 5.08 -16.16
CA LEU A 259 -7.05 4.75 -15.32
C LEU A 259 -6.21 3.63 -15.94
N THR A 260 -4.89 3.69 -15.78
CA THR A 260 -3.96 2.59 -16.13
C THR A 260 -3.43 1.90 -14.87
N GLY A 261 -2.98 0.65 -14.99
CA GLY A 261 -2.37 -0.10 -13.87
C GLY A 261 -1.20 0.64 -13.21
N GLU A 262 -0.33 1.29 -14.01
CA GLU A 262 0.75 2.15 -13.48
C GLU A 262 0.20 3.29 -12.60
N GLN A 263 -0.92 3.91 -12.98
CA GLN A 263 -1.53 4.98 -12.19
C GLN A 263 -2.21 4.46 -10.90
N VAL A 264 -2.97 3.37 -10.99
CA VAL A 264 -3.63 2.75 -9.83
C VAL A 264 -2.58 2.35 -8.78
N VAL A 265 -1.54 1.61 -9.19
CA VAL A 265 -0.46 1.19 -8.30
C VAL A 265 0.29 2.39 -7.72
N ASN A 266 0.67 3.39 -8.54
CA ASN A 266 1.37 4.57 -8.00
C ASN A 266 0.52 5.37 -6.99
N THR A 267 -0.80 5.48 -7.19
CA THR A 267 -1.69 6.16 -6.23
C THR A 267 -1.77 5.39 -4.92
N VAL A 268 -2.06 4.08 -4.96
CA VAL A 268 -2.10 3.21 -3.75
C VAL A 268 -0.76 3.27 -3.01
N MET A 269 0.36 3.15 -3.73
CA MET A 269 1.70 3.20 -3.14
C MET A 269 2.08 4.59 -2.62
N ASN A 270 1.38 5.68 -2.98
CA ASN A 270 1.59 7.01 -2.38
C ASN A 270 0.72 7.22 -1.14
N LEU A 271 -0.52 6.71 -1.14
CA LEU A 271 -1.42 6.75 0.02
C LEU A 271 -0.91 5.85 1.15
N ALA A 272 -0.41 4.65 0.85
CA ALA A 272 0.18 3.77 1.85
C ALA A 272 1.42 4.39 2.56
N LYS A 273 2.24 5.16 1.82
CA LYS A 273 3.35 5.95 2.41
C LYS A 273 2.87 7.05 3.34
N LEU A 274 1.74 7.71 3.02
CA LEU A 274 1.15 8.73 3.89
C LEU A 274 0.68 8.13 5.21
N VAL A 275 -0.02 6.98 5.16
CA VAL A 275 -0.47 6.25 6.36
C VAL A 275 0.73 5.85 7.21
N LEU A 276 1.75 5.20 6.63
CA LEU A 276 2.94 4.79 7.38
C LEU A 276 3.76 5.96 7.95
N ASN A 277 3.89 7.09 7.22
CA ASN A 277 4.57 8.27 7.76
C ASN A 277 3.79 8.95 8.90
N THR A 278 2.45 8.87 8.87
CA THR A 278 1.59 9.37 9.96
C THR A 278 1.75 8.46 11.19
N ALA A 279 1.71 7.14 10.98
CA ALA A 279 1.99 6.13 12.00
C ALA A 279 3.38 6.29 12.64
N ASP A 280 4.44 6.51 11.84
CA ASP A 280 5.81 6.76 12.32
C ASP A 280 5.84 7.89 13.37
N SER A 281 5.08 8.98 13.15
CA SER A 281 5.01 10.10 14.07
C SER A 281 4.21 9.83 15.37
N ALA A 282 3.32 8.84 15.39
CA ALA A 282 2.67 8.37 16.61
C ALA A 282 3.56 7.41 17.41
N PHE A 283 4.19 6.47 16.71
CA PHE A 283 4.80 5.29 17.33
C PHE A 283 6.27 5.48 17.73
N ALA A 284 6.97 6.48 17.20
CA ALA A 284 8.39 6.71 17.46
C ALA A 284 8.81 6.80 18.95
N LYS A 285 7.91 7.17 19.87
CA LYS A 285 8.22 7.20 21.32
C LYS A 285 8.26 5.82 22.00
N PHE A 286 7.70 4.79 21.34
CA PHE A 286 7.68 3.39 21.80
C PHE A 286 8.73 2.52 21.11
N GLU A 287 9.56 3.13 20.25
CA GLU A 287 10.59 2.42 19.51
C GLU A 287 11.95 2.51 20.17
N THR A 288 12.59 1.35 20.33
CA THR A 288 13.98 1.21 20.77
C THR A 288 14.83 0.74 19.60
N THR A 289 16.03 1.29 19.42
CA THR A 289 16.94 0.93 18.32
C THR A 289 18.27 0.44 18.88
N ASN A 290 18.77 -0.70 18.39
CA ASN A 290 20.11 -1.21 18.69
C ASN A 290 20.76 -1.76 17.42
N GLY A 291 21.78 -1.07 16.90
CA GLY A 291 22.40 -1.39 15.62
C GLY A 291 21.42 -1.22 14.45
N THR A 292 21.22 -2.28 13.67
CA THR A 292 20.23 -2.35 12.58
C THR A 292 18.85 -2.79 13.03
N LYS A 293 18.73 -3.40 14.22
CA LYS A 293 17.47 -3.86 14.79
C LYS A 293 16.74 -2.71 15.49
N THR A 294 15.43 -2.66 15.28
CA THR A 294 14.51 -1.76 15.97
C THR A 294 13.35 -2.58 16.53
N THR A 295 12.90 -2.26 17.72
CA THR A 295 11.81 -2.93 18.42
C THR A 295 10.81 -1.88 18.90
N PHE A 296 9.61 -1.93 18.34
CA PHE A 296 8.43 -1.26 18.87
C PHE A 296 7.82 -2.18 19.94
N LYS A 297 7.52 -1.65 21.13
CA LYS A 297 6.74 -2.36 22.15
C LYS A 297 5.79 -1.42 22.88
N VAL A 298 4.58 -1.91 23.14
CA VAL A 298 3.57 -1.27 24.00
C VAL A 298 2.97 -2.33 24.93
N THR A 299 2.69 -1.92 26.17
CA THR A 299 2.03 -2.71 27.23
C THR A 299 0.71 -2.07 27.68
N ASP A 300 -0.05 -2.81 28.48
CA ASP A 300 -1.31 -2.41 29.13
C ASP A 300 -1.25 -1.00 29.73
N GLU A 301 -0.20 -0.68 30.50
CA GLU A 301 -0.04 0.61 31.18
C GLU A 301 0.15 1.76 30.18
N GLN A 302 0.70 1.45 28.99
CA GLN A 302 0.99 2.41 27.92
C GLN A 302 -0.16 2.56 26.91
N ALA A 303 -1.30 1.86 27.10
CA ALA A 303 -2.44 1.87 26.17
C ALA A 303 -2.99 3.29 25.90
N SER A 304 -3.15 4.13 26.92
CA SER A 304 -3.60 5.51 26.71
C SER A 304 -2.51 6.40 26.10
N GLU A 305 -1.24 6.13 26.40
CA GLU A 305 -0.12 6.85 25.80
C GLU A 305 0.00 6.62 24.30
N ILE A 306 -0.34 5.42 23.78
CA ILE A 306 -0.33 5.12 22.34
C ILE A 306 -1.54 5.75 21.64
N VAL A 307 -2.73 5.67 22.25
CA VAL A 307 -3.96 6.27 21.70
C VAL A 307 -3.85 7.78 21.58
N LEU A 308 -3.33 8.47 22.59
CA LEU A 308 -3.04 9.91 22.53
C LEU A 308 -2.05 10.25 21.40
N ALA A 309 -0.99 9.46 21.23
CA ALA A 309 0.02 9.70 20.19
C ALA A 309 -0.53 9.48 18.77
N ILE A 310 -1.45 8.52 18.58
CA ILE A 310 -2.18 8.33 17.31
C ILE A 310 -3.03 9.57 17.00
N ALA A 311 -3.76 10.09 17.99
CA ALA A 311 -4.58 11.29 17.81
C ALA A 311 -3.74 12.55 17.52
N ASP A 312 -2.63 12.76 18.25
CA ASP A 312 -1.71 13.87 17.99
C ASP A 312 -1.08 13.77 16.58
N ALA A 313 -0.68 12.57 16.16
CA ALA A 313 -0.18 12.35 14.81
C ALA A 313 -1.25 12.62 13.73
N LEU A 314 -2.49 12.17 13.95
CA LEU A 314 -3.59 12.39 13.01
C LEU A 314 -3.93 13.88 12.87
N SER A 315 -4.10 14.58 13.99
CA SER A 315 -4.38 16.02 14.00
C SER A 315 -3.23 16.83 13.39
N SER A 316 -1.98 16.55 13.78
CA SER A 316 -0.79 17.25 13.27
C SER A 316 -0.57 17.04 11.77
N ASN A 317 -0.98 15.89 11.22
CA ASN A 317 -0.85 15.58 9.79
C ASN A 317 -2.14 15.83 8.98
N SER A 318 -3.26 16.19 9.60
CA SER A 318 -4.59 16.38 8.97
C SER A 318 -4.53 17.14 7.63
N LYS A 319 -3.89 18.32 7.60
CA LYS A 319 -3.69 19.08 6.36
C LYS A 319 -2.84 18.34 5.33
N THR A 320 -1.73 17.73 5.75
CA THR A 320 -0.84 16.97 4.85
C THR A 320 -1.55 15.78 4.22
N ILE A 321 -2.45 15.13 4.98
CA ILE A 321 -3.30 14.04 4.52
C ILE A 321 -4.26 14.54 3.42
N VAL A 322 -5.04 15.57 3.72
CA VAL A 322 -6.04 16.14 2.78
C VAL A 322 -5.37 16.70 1.52
N ASP A 323 -4.30 17.50 1.66
CA ASP A 323 -3.52 18.06 0.54
C ASP A 323 -2.99 16.96 -0.39
N LEU A 324 -2.50 15.83 0.17
CA LEU A 324 -1.96 14.74 -0.63
C LEU A 324 -3.06 13.91 -1.31
N VAL A 325 -4.15 13.60 -0.60
CA VAL A 325 -5.29 12.83 -1.16
C VAL A 325 -5.91 13.57 -2.34
N PHE A 326 -6.27 14.85 -2.18
CA PHE A 326 -6.73 15.68 -3.31
C PHE A 326 -5.69 15.76 -4.42
N GLY A 327 -4.42 15.93 -4.08
CA GLY A 327 -3.32 16.03 -5.03
C GLY A 327 -3.03 14.75 -5.83
N GLN A 328 -3.32 13.55 -5.28
CA GLN A 328 -3.27 12.29 -6.03
C GLN A 328 -4.51 12.13 -6.91
N LEU A 329 -5.72 12.34 -6.37
CA LEU A 329 -6.97 12.15 -7.11
C LEU A 329 -7.07 13.09 -8.31
N LYS A 330 -6.74 14.38 -8.14
CA LYS A 330 -6.69 15.38 -9.24
C LYS A 330 -5.63 15.09 -10.33
N ALA A 331 -4.82 14.03 -10.19
CA ALA A 331 -3.87 13.59 -11.20
C ALA A 331 -4.34 12.34 -11.98
N LEU A 332 -5.55 11.83 -11.70
CA LEU A 332 -6.14 10.65 -12.32
C LEU A 332 -7.24 11.04 -13.35
N PRO A 333 -7.29 10.42 -14.54
CA PRO A 333 -8.34 10.64 -15.53
C PRO A 333 -9.75 10.45 -14.98
N GLY A 334 -10.65 11.40 -15.25
CA GLY A 334 -12.03 11.44 -14.79
C GLY A 334 -12.17 12.10 -13.42
N PHE A 335 -11.25 11.84 -12.49
CA PHE A 335 -11.16 12.61 -11.24
C PHE A 335 -10.70 14.06 -11.47
N ASP A 336 -9.90 14.32 -12.49
CA ASP A 336 -9.56 15.69 -12.91
C ASP A 336 -10.77 16.46 -13.48
N GLU A 337 -11.72 15.76 -14.09
CA GLU A 337 -12.99 16.32 -14.58
C GLU A 337 -13.97 16.58 -13.41
N ILE A 338 -14.11 15.63 -12.48
CA ILE A 338 -14.99 15.74 -11.29
C ILE A 338 -14.50 16.81 -10.31
N LEU A 339 -13.20 16.84 -10.02
CA LEU A 339 -12.61 17.72 -9.00
C LEU A 339 -12.20 19.09 -9.56
N THR A 340 -12.66 19.46 -10.76
CA THR A 340 -12.54 20.81 -11.32
C THR A 340 -13.68 21.68 -10.77
N MET A 341 -13.31 22.66 -9.94
CA MET A 341 -14.21 23.57 -9.20
C MET A 341 -13.53 24.92 -8.94
N PRO A 342 -14.25 25.97 -8.50
CA PRO A 342 -13.66 27.22 -8.02
C PRO A 342 -12.68 27.02 -6.85
N VAL A 343 -11.76 27.97 -6.67
CA VAL A 343 -10.72 27.91 -5.63
C VAL A 343 -11.32 28.02 -4.23
N GLU A 344 -12.43 28.75 -4.13
CA GLU A 344 -13.22 29.00 -2.94
C GLU A 344 -13.90 27.71 -2.47
N ALA A 345 -14.47 26.93 -3.40
CA ALA A 345 -15.06 25.62 -3.13
C ALA A 345 -13.99 24.56 -2.79
N GLU A 346 -12.87 24.53 -3.53
CA GLU A 346 -11.74 23.64 -3.22
C GLU A 346 -11.19 23.90 -1.82
N LYS A 347 -11.08 25.16 -1.41
CA LYS A 347 -10.68 25.54 -0.05
C LYS A 347 -11.71 25.09 0.99
N TYR A 348 -13.00 25.39 0.80
CA TYR A 348 -14.06 25.01 1.74
C TYR A 348 -14.09 23.51 2.03
N ILE A 349 -14.10 22.67 0.99
CA ILE A 349 -14.11 21.21 1.17
C ILE A 349 -12.82 20.74 1.87
N SER A 350 -11.66 21.31 1.51
CA SER A 350 -10.39 20.97 2.15
C SER A 350 -10.38 21.31 3.64
N ASP A 351 -10.85 22.50 4.01
CA ASP A 351 -10.88 22.97 5.40
C ASP A 351 -11.88 22.13 6.23
N ASN A 352 -13.08 21.85 5.71
CA ASN A 352 -14.07 20.98 6.39
C ASN A 352 -13.55 19.55 6.61
N MET A 353 -12.79 18.99 5.65
CA MET A 353 -12.17 17.67 5.82
C MET A 353 -11.05 17.69 6.87
N ILE A 354 -10.29 18.78 6.97
CA ILE A 354 -9.27 18.97 8.01
C ILE A 354 -9.93 19.10 9.39
N GLU A 355 -11.02 19.86 9.50
CA GLU A 355 -11.81 19.97 10.74
C GLU A 355 -12.39 18.61 11.16
N SER A 356 -12.96 17.85 10.22
CA SER A 356 -13.50 16.51 10.48
C SER A 356 -12.43 15.54 11.02
N LEU A 357 -11.21 15.57 10.46
CA LEU A 357 -10.08 14.77 10.95
C LEU A 357 -9.58 15.22 12.33
N ASN A 358 -9.59 16.53 12.60
CA ASN A 358 -9.22 17.07 13.91
C ASN A 358 -10.27 16.76 14.99
N LYS A 359 -11.57 16.78 14.64
CA LYS A 359 -12.63 16.35 15.54
C LYS A 359 -12.50 14.87 15.89
N PHE A 360 -12.36 13.99 14.89
CA PHE A 360 -12.14 12.57 15.13
C PHE A 360 -10.87 12.30 15.96
N ALA A 361 -9.80 13.07 15.76
CA ALA A 361 -8.64 13.01 16.63
C ALA A 361 -8.93 13.47 18.08
N GLN A 362 -9.82 14.46 18.29
CA GLN A 362 -10.23 14.86 19.64
C GLN A 362 -11.15 13.83 20.30
N ASP A 363 -12.09 13.24 19.55
CA ASP A 363 -12.95 12.14 20.04
C ASP A 363 -12.09 10.96 20.56
N ILE A 364 -10.94 10.68 19.92
CA ILE A 364 -9.94 9.68 20.35
C ILE A 364 -9.15 10.14 21.59
N LYS A 365 -8.90 11.45 21.77
CA LYS A 365 -8.23 11.98 22.97
C LYS A 365 -9.11 11.93 24.20
N ASP A 366 -10.40 12.17 24.07
CA ASP A 366 -11.31 12.30 25.21
C ASP A 366 -11.46 10.97 25.97
N ILE A 367 -11.34 9.82 25.29
CA ILE A 367 -11.31 8.49 25.95
C ILE A 367 -9.97 8.15 26.60
N ALA A 368 -8.87 8.78 26.17
CA ALA A 368 -7.50 8.42 26.57
C ALA A 368 -6.79 9.50 27.42
N THR A 369 -7.47 10.62 27.71
CA THR A 369 -6.96 11.71 28.55
C THR A 369 -7.35 11.49 30.01
N THR A 370 -6.46 11.81 30.94
CA THR A 370 -6.78 11.77 32.37
C THR A 370 -7.73 12.92 32.73
N VAL A 371 -8.91 12.59 33.26
CA VAL A 371 -9.96 13.53 33.68
C VAL A 371 -10.04 13.58 35.22
N THR A 372 -10.70 14.60 35.75
CA THR A 372 -11.01 14.72 37.19
C THR A 372 -12.52 14.57 37.40
N LYS A 373 -12.90 13.79 38.41
CA LYS A 373 -14.25 13.74 38.98
C LYS A 373 -14.18 14.09 40.47
N THR A 374 -15.35 14.36 41.05
CA THR A 374 -15.52 14.49 42.50
C THR A 374 -16.23 13.25 43.02
N ASP A 375 -15.79 12.71 44.16
CA ASP A 375 -16.43 11.56 44.82
C ASP A 375 -17.55 11.98 45.81
N GLU A 376 -18.20 11.00 46.43
CA GLU A 376 -19.31 11.25 47.39
C GLU A 376 -18.85 11.97 48.66
N ASP A 377 -17.56 11.84 49.02
CA ASP A 377 -16.89 12.54 50.13
C ASP A 377 -16.32 13.92 49.71
N ASN A 378 -16.58 14.35 48.46
CA ASN A 378 -16.23 15.63 47.87
C ASN A 378 -14.72 15.85 47.58
N ASN A 379 -13.95 14.77 47.40
CA ASN A 379 -12.51 14.80 47.00
C ASN A 379 -12.32 14.80 45.48
N GLU A 380 -11.18 15.30 44.98
CA GLU A 380 -10.78 15.14 43.57
C GLU A 380 -10.20 13.74 43.29
N ILE A 381 -10.93 12.92 42.53
CA ILE A 381 -10.40 11.68 41.92
C ILE A 381 -9.92 11.98 40.50
N LYS A 382 -8.70 11.57 40.17
CA LYS A 382 -8.10 11.68 38.83
C LYS A 382 -7.90 10.31 38.22
N TYR A 383 -8.52 10.08 37.06
CA TYR A 383 -8.54 8.79 36.40
C TYR A 383 -8.43 8.93 34.88
N ASN A 384 -8.07 7.84 34.20
CA ASN A 384 -7.98 7.80 32.74
C ASN A 384 -9.00 6.79 32.21
N PRO A 385 -10.03 7.20 31.43
CA PRO A 385 -11.18 6.34 31.13
C PRO A 385 -10.78 5.02 30.45
N LEU A 386 -9.84 5.04 29.51
CA LEU A 386 -9.32 3.83 28.87
C LEU A 386 -8.58 2.91 29.86
N GLN A 387 -7.73 3.43 30.74
CA GLN A 387 -7.05 2.59 31.75
C GLN A 387 -7.98 2.08 32.86
N GLU A 388 -9.07 2.78 33.18
CA GLU A 388 -10.10 2.21 34.06
C GLU A 388 -10.84 1.10 33.34
N LYS A 389 -11.29 1.31 32.10
CA LYS A 389 -12.03 0.30 31.36
C LYS A 389 -11.24 -1.00 31.14
N LEU A 390 -9.95 -0.88 30.82
CA LEU A 390 -9.03 -2.02 30.74
C LEU A 390 -8.84 -2.75 32.08
N LYS A 391 -8.95 -2.06 33.23
CA LYS A 391 -8.86 -2.68 34.56
C LYS A 391 -10.18 -3.32 35.00
N GLU A 392 -11.31 -2.66 34.74
CA GLU A 392 -12.66 -3.19 34.97
C GLU A 392 -12.85 -4.54 34.26
N GLU A 393 -12.47 -4.59 32.98
CA GLU A 393 -12.58 -5.78 32.12
C GLU A 393 -11.35 -6.69 32.24
N GLY A 394 -10.37 -6.35 33.08
CA GLY A 394 -9.13 -7.12 33.29
C GLY A 394 -8.27 -7.36 32.05
N ILE A 395 -8.50 -6.62 30.96
CA ILE A 395 -7.92 -6.79 29.64
C ILE A 395 -6.42 -6.53 29.65
N LYS A 396 -5.68 -7.41 28.97
CA LYS A 396 -4.23 -7.28 28.74
C LYS A 396 -3.90 -7.19 27.26
N PHE A 397 -2.83 -6.47 26.93
CA PHE A 397 -2.46 -6.05 25.58
C PHE A 397 -0.93 -5.90 25.46
N ASP A 398 -0.25 -6.99 25.10
CA ASP A 398 1.17 -6.94 24.73
C ASP A 398 1.33 -6.96 23.21
N VAL A 399 1.89 -5.89 22.66
CA VAL A 399 2.28 -5.82 21.25
C VAL A 399 3.77 -5.55 21.15
N THR A 400 4.48 -6.47 20.51
CA THR A 400 5.91 -6.37 20.25
C THR A 400 6.18 -6.59 18.76
N VAL A 401 6.82 -5.62 18.09
CA VAL A 401 7.20 -5.70 16.66
C VAL A 401 8.68 -5.37 16.48
N ASN A 402 9.43 -6.36 16.01
CA ASN A 402 10.83 -6.23 15.64
C ASN A 402 10.97 -5.93 14.15
N SER A 403 12.01 -5.18 13.79
CA SER A 403 12.47 -5.02 12.41
C SER A 403 13.99 -5.01 12.34
N ASP A 404 14.59 -5.79 11.44
CA ASP A 404 16.04 -5.79 11.18
C ASP A 404 16.32 -5.69 9.67
N LEU A 405 17.36 -4.94 9.30
CA LEU A 405 17.67 -4.58 7.92
C LEU A 405 19.19 -4.61 7.70
N THR A 406 19.66 -5.52 6.86
CA THR A 406 21.10 -5.72 6.60
C THR A 406 21.41 -5.68 5.10
N GLY A 407 22.49 -4.97 4.71
CA GLY A 407 22.85 -4.73 3.30
C GLY A 407 22.22 -3.48 2.67
N GLU A 408 22.57 -3.18 1.41
CA GLU A 408 22.04 -2.01 0.67
C GLU A 408 20.86 -2.36 -0.25
N LYS A 409 20.06 -1.35 -0.65
CA LYS A 409 18.98 -1.55 -1.64
C LYS A 409 19.53 -2.11 -2.96
N GLY A 410 19.02 -3.28 -3.31
CA GLY A 410 19.46 -4.14 -4.41
C GLY A 410 19.76 -5.56 -3.94
N TYR A 411 20.25 -5.74 -2.71
CA TYR A 411 20.78 -7.02 -2.21
C TYR A 411 20.64 -7.18 -0.68
N ARG A 412 19.67 -6.47 -0.07
CA ARG A 412 19.46 -6.46 1.38
C ARG A 412 18.55 -7.59 1.83
N ASP A 413 18.85 -8.12 3.01
CA ASP A 413 17.99 -9.01 3.77
C ASP A 413 17.25 -8.21 4.84
N TYR A 414 15.94 -8.43 4.94
CA TYR A 414 15.05 -7.79 5.89
C TYR A 414 14.20 -8.81 6.63
N LYS A 415 13.99 -8.57 7.92
CA LYS A 415 13.09 -9.34 8.78
C LYS A 415 12.16 -8.41 9.55
N VAL A 416 10.89 -8.76 9.63
CA VAL A 416 9.94 -8.25 10.62
C VAL A 416 9.29 -9.44 11.31
N ASP A 417 9.46 -9.54 12.61
CA ASP A 417 8.84 -10.55 13.46
C ASP A 417 8.12 -9.88 14.63
N GLY A 418 7.10 -10.52 15.18
CA GLY A 418 6.32 -9.91 16.24
C GLY A 418 5.19 -10.76 16.76
N ASN A 419 4.51 -10.21 17.75
CA ASN A 419 3.33 -10.78 18.36
C ASN A 419 2.37 -9.71 18.86
N PHE A 420 1.11 -10.10 18.92
CA PHE A 420 -0.01 -9.39 19.50
C PHE A 420 -0.71 -10.40 20.41
N ASN A 421 -0.82 -10.11 21.71
CA ASN A 421 -1.52 -10.98 22.65
C ASN A 421 -2.58 -10.15 23.38
N TYR A 422 -3.83 -10.62 23.27
CA TYR A 422 -4.98 -10.15 24.04
C TYR A 422 -5.45 -11.25 24.97
N SER A 423 -5.85 -10.89 26.20
CA SER A 423 -6.54 -11.80 27.11
C SER A 423 -7.52 -11.06 28.01
N CYS A 424 -8.68 -11.66 28.25
CA CYS A 424 -9.67 -11.23 29.23
C CYS A 424 -9.85 -12.34 30.29
N PRO A 425 -9.90 -12.04 31.60
CA PRO A 425 -10.40 -12.98 32.60
C PRO A 425 -11.91 -13.22 32.43
N ALA A 426 -12.41 -14.32 32.96
CA ALA A 426 -13.86 -14.56 33.05
C ALA A 426 -14.49 -13.75 34.19
N GLU A 427 -15.78 -13.45 34.08
CA GLU A 427 -16.60 -12.91 35.16
C GLU A 427 -16.81 -13.99 36.24
N THR A 428 -16.64 -13.63 37.52
CA THR A 428 -16.75 -14.58 38.63
C THR A 428 -18.09 -14.43 39.37
N ASP A 429 -19.02 -15.35 39.12
CA ASP A 429 -20.39 -15.38 39.66
C ASP A 429 -20.52 -15.71 41.17
N GLY A 430 -19.56 -15.27 41.99
CA GLY A 430 -19.62 -15.26 43.46
C GLY A 430 -19.51 -16.61 44.17
N GLU A 431 -19.90 -17.72 43.53
CA GLU A 431 -19.79 -19.08 44.07
C GLU A 431 -18.66 -19.90 43.42
N SER A 432 -18.04 -20.79 44.21
CA SER A 432 -16.79 -21.46 43.87
C SER A 432 -16.93 -22.57 42.82
N VAL A 433 -16.84 -22.21 41.54
CA VAL A 433 -16.66 -23.13 40.40
C VAL A 433 -15.28 -22.92 39.75
N GLU A 434 -14.78 -23.93 39.04
CA GLU A 434 -13.45 -23.94 38.41
C GLU A 434 -13.35 -22.89 37.29
N VAL A 435 -12.64 -21.78 37.56
CA VAL A 435 -12.61 -20.59 36.69
C VAL A 435 -11.79 -20.85 35.42
N LYS A 436 -12.46 -21.05 34.28
CA LYS A 436 -11.85 -20.93 32.96
C LYS A 436 -11.52 -19.46 32.62
N PRO A 437 -10.54 -19.18 31.74
CA PRO A 437 -10.29 -17.86 31.17
C PRO A 437 -10.74 -17.79 29.69
N ASP A 438 -11.99 -17.41 29.45
CA ASP A 438 -12.69 -17.71 28.18
C ASP A 438 -12.47 -16.73 27.00
N THR A 439 -11.43 -15.88 27.04
CA THR A 439 -10.88 -15.32 25.79
C THR A 439 -9.38 -15.03 25.88
N VAL A 440 -8.61 -15.72 25.04
CA VAL A 440 -7.22 -15.39 24.71
C VAL A 440 -7.07 -15.36 23.20
N ILE A 441 -6.46 -14.30 22.66
CA ILE A 441 -6.11 -14.20 21.23
C ILE A 441 -4.62 -13.90 21.13
N ALA A 442 -3.84 -14.90 20.71
CA ALA A 442 -2.40 -14.78 20.46
C ALA A 442 -2.12 -14.87 18.97
N VAL A 443 -1.66 -13.78 18.36
CA VAL A 443 -1.19 -13.73 16.98
C VAL A 443 0.32 -13.56 16.98
N LYS A 444 1.04 -14.43 16.27
CA LYS A 444 2.50 -14.42 16.10
C LYS A 444 2.84 -14.40 14.63
N PHE A 445 3.83 -13.61 14.23
CA PHE A 445 4.22 -13.50 12.83
C PHE A 445 5.73 -13.35 12.63
N ASP A 446 6.19 -13.79 11.47
CA ASP A 446 7.57 -13.68 11.01
C ASP A 446 7.56 -13.52 9.49
N PHE A 447 8.02 -12.37 8.99
CA PHE A 447 8.13 -12.01 7.58
C PHE A 447 9.59 -11.70 7.23
N ASN A 448 10.06 -12.26 6.12
CA ASN A 448 11.42 -12.12 5.63
C ASN A 448 11.36 -11.70 4.16
N LEU A 449 12.17 -10.71 3.77
CA LEU A 449 12.34 -10.30 2.38
C LEU A 449 13.83 -10.31 2.02
N LYS A 450 14.16 -10.97 0.92
CA LYS A 450 15.50 -11.01 0.32
C LYS A 450 15.48 -10.36 -1.05
N GLU A 451 16.21 -9.27 -1.26
CA GLU A 451 16.44 -8.72 -2.59
C GLU A 451 17.54 -9.53 -3.31
N ASN A 452 17.23 -10.05 -4.51
CA ASN A 452 18.05 -11.05 -5.21
C ASN A 452 19.04 -10.42 -6.22
N GLY A 453 19.46 -9.17 -6.00
CA GLY A 453 20.51 -8.54 -6.79
C GLY A 453 21.89 -8.97 -6.31
N GLN A 454 22.89 -8.83 -7.18
CA GLN A 454 24.29 -8.98 -6.76
C GLN A 454 24.74 -7.70 -6.04
N PRO A 455 25.53 -7.80 -4.94
CA PRO A 455 26.23 -6.65 -4.40
C PRO A 455 27.16 -6.03 -5.46
N PRO A 456 27.53 -4.75 -5.33
CA PRO A 456 28.61 -4.18 -6.11
C PRO A 456 29.85 -5.05 -5.91
N VAL A 457 30.38 -5.64 -6.99
CA VAL A 457 31.67 -6.31 -6.94
C VAL A 457 32.68 -5.25 -6.49
N GLU A 458 33.23 -5.41 -5.29
CA GLU A 458 34.38 -4.62 -4.86
C GLU A 458 35.47 -4.82 -5.91
N ASN A 459 35.84 -3.74 -6.60
CA ASN A 459 36.86 -3.81 -7.65
C ASN A 459 38.20 -4.12 -6.96
N PRO A 460 38.73 -5.36 -7.02
CA PRO A 460 39.74 -5.77 -6.06
C PRO A 460 41.03 -4.99 -6.30
N ALA A 461 41.62 -4.49 -5.20
CA ALA A 461 42.98 -3.99 -5.23
C ALA A 461 43.94 -5.20 -5.37
N ASN A 462 44.17 -5.60 -6.62
CA ASN A 462 45.36 -6.30 -7.12
C ASN A 462 45.94 -7.42 -6.22
N ASN A 463 45.57 -8.68 -6.47
CA ASN A 463 46.38 -9.85 -6.13
C ASN A 463 46.15 -11.00 -7.12
N ASP A 464 47.21 -11.74 -7.42
CA ASP A 464 47.22 -12.88 -8.34
C ASP A 464 46.75 -14.18 -7.67
N GLY A 465 46.24 -15.14 -8.47
CA GLY A 465 46.29 -16.56 -8.09
C GLY A 465 45.08 -17.44 -8.44
N LYS A 466 45.18 -18.12 -9.61
CA LYS A 466 44.69 -19.49 -9.92
C LYS A 466 43.21 -19.87 -9.63
N ASN A 467 42.53 -20.33 -10.68
CA ASN A 467 41.60 -21.47 -10.80
C ASN A 467 40.84 -21.93 -9.52
N ASN A 468 39.51 -22.15 -9.58
CA ASN A 468 38.99 -23.29 -10.36
C ASN A 468 37.52 -23.19 -10.85
N VAL A 469 37.14 -24.17 -11.66
CA VAL A 469 35.82 -24.45 -12.28
C VAL A 469 34.79 -24.86 -11.19
N THR A 470 33.54 -24.39 -11.19
CA THR A 470 32.41 -25.01 -11.92
C THR A 470 31.31 -24.05 -12.40
N ASN A 471 30.65 -24.45 -13.48
CA ASN A 471 29.47 -23.82 -14.08
C ASN A 471 28.30 -24.83 -14.00
N ASN A 472 27.07 -24.39 -13.69
CA ASN A 472 25.85 -25.11 -14.06
C ASN A 472 24.58 -24.26 -14.00
N ASN A 473 23.95 -24.10 -15.16
CA ASN A 473 22.54 -23.77 -15.44
C ASN A 473 21.66 -23.02 -14.43
N ALA A 474 21.37 -21.75 -14.75
CA ALA A 474 20.01 -21.19 -14.66
C ALA A 474 19.80 -20.23 -15.85
N ASN A 475 19.02 -20.63 -16.87
CA ASN A 475 18.94 -19.85 -18.11
C ASN A 475 17.65 -20.08 -18.92
N ASN A 476 16.56 -19.37 -18.59
CA ASN A 476 15.74 -18.63 -19.57
C ASN A 476 14.52 -17.92 -18.95
N THR A 477 14.52 -16.58 -19.02
CA THR A 477 13.29 -15.79 -19.24
C THR A 477 13.68 -14.48 -19.95
N THR A 478 12.92 -14.06 -20.96
CA THR A 478 13.43 -13.18 -22.03
C THR A 478 13.11 -11.70 -21.83
N ASN A 479 14.15 -10.90 -21.52
CA ASN A 479 14.08 -9.44 -21.35
C ASN A 479 13.82 -8.68 -22.68
N ASN A 480 12.57 -8.64 -23.15
CA ASN A 480 12.24 -8.08 -24.47
C ASN A 480 11.50 -6.73 -24.52
N ASP A 481 10.72 -6.30 -23.52
CA ASP A 481 9.74 -5.20 -23.71
C ASP A 481 9.89 -3.95 -22.80
N LEU A 482 11.13 -3.48 -22.60
CA LEU A 482 11.41 -2.20 -21.92
C LEU A 482 11.39 -0.99 -22.87
N GLN A 483 10.52 -0.97 -23.88
CA GLN A 483 10.30 0.22 -24.71
C GLN A 483 9.24 1.14 -24.07
N ASN A 484 9.39 2.46 -24.22
CA ASN A 484 8.47 3.48 -23.67
C ASN A 484 8.40 3.63 -22.13
N THR A 485 9.00 2.73 -21.34
CA THR A 485 9.02 2.76 -19.86
C THR A 485 9.59 4.07 -19.28
N LEU A 486 9.02 4.52 -18.15
CA LEU A 486 9.59 5.60 -17.31
C LEU A 486 10.77 5.06 -16.50
N ILE A 487 11.92 5.73 -16.57
CA ILE A 487 13.16 5.34 -15.88
C ILE A 487 13.60 6.48 -14.96
N ILE A 488 13.92 6.17 -13.69
CA ILE A 488 14.42 7.14 -12.71
C ILE A 488 15.83 6.75 -12.28
N VAL A 489 16.81 7.63 -12.53
CA VAL A 489 18.23 7.39 -12.16
C VAL A 489 18.85 8.65 -11.56
N LYS A 490 19.25 8.55 -10.29
CA LYS A 490 19.93 9.60 -9.50
C LYS A 490 19.18 10.95 -9.55
N GLY A 491 17.89 10.93 -9.16
CA GLY A 491 17.02 12.12 -9.05
C GLY A 491 16.55 12.74 -10.39
N LYS A 492 16.64 11.98 -11.48
CA LYS A 492 16.35 12.43 -12.86
C LYS A 492 15.44 11.42 -13.55
N LYS A 493 14.44 11.93 -14.29
CA LYS A 493 13.46 11.13 -15.02
C LYS A 493 13.89 10.99 -16.49
N TYR A 494 13.67 9.82 -17.07
CA TYR A 494 13.97 9.46 -18.46
C TYR A 494 12.83 8.59 -19.03
N LYS A 495 12.70 8.49 -20.35
CA LYS A 495 11.82 7.51 -21.02
C LYS A 495 12.67 6.66 -21.96
N ALA A 496 12.48 5.34 -21.91
CA ALA A 496 13.10 4.40 -22.85
C ALA A 496 12.58 4.63 -24.28
N THR A 497 13.49 4.66 -25.25
CA THR A 497 13.18 4.92 -26.66
C THR A 497 13.67 3.81 -27.60
N SER A 498 14.00 2.65 -27.03
CA SER A 498 14.38 1.40 -27.70
C SER A 498 14.44 0.29 -26.64
N ALA A 499 14.03 -0.94 -26.95
CA ALA A 499 14.08 -2.08 -26.04
C ALA A 499 15.49 -2.35 -25.46
N ALA A 500 15.53 -3.02 -24.30
CA ALA A 500 16.75 -3.29 -23.53
C ALA A 500 17.81 -4.09 -24.30
N ASN A 501 17.36 -5.10 -25.05
CA ASN A 501 18.15 -5.98 -25.93
C ASN A 501 18.81 -5.26 -27.13
N SER A 502 18.46 -4.00 -27.41
CA SER A 502 18.94 -3.29 -28.60
C SER A 502 20.45 -3.04 -28.56
N LYS A 503 21.16 -3.34 -29.67
CA LYS A 503 22.63 -3.16 -29.84
C LYS A 503 23.20 -1.80 -29.40
N ASN A 504 22.36 -0.76 -29.32
CA ASN A 504 22.66 0.52 -28.68
C ASN A 504 21.39 1.06 -28.00
N PRO A 505 21.08 0.71 -26.74
CA PRO A 505 19.82 1.10 -26.13
C PRO A 505 19.84 2.59 -25.76
N THR A 506 18.67 3.24 -25.77
CA THR A 506 18.54 4.71 -25.74
C THR A 506 17.42 5.21 -24.83
N VAL A 507 17.63 6.39 -24.26
CA VAL A 507 16.63 7.12 -23.45
C VAL A 507 16.56 8.60 -23.81
N THR A 508 15.38 9.18 -23.59
CA THR A 508 15.13 10.62 -23.58
C THR A 508 15.04 11.13 -22.15
N PHE A 509 15.85 12.12 -21.77
CA PHE A 509 15.77 12.79 -20.46
C PHE A 509 14.49 13.63 -20.36
N LEU A 510 13.64 13.36 -19.36
CA LEU A 510 12.35 14.03 -19.14
C LEU A 510 12.42 15.23 -18.19
N GLY A 511 13.37 15.25 -17.24
CA GLY A 511 13.48 16.31 -16.24
C GLY A 511 14.22 15.89 -14.96
N ASN A 512 14.42 16.83 -14.06
CA ASN A 512 14.77 16.51 -12.66
C ASN A 512 13.49 16.22 -11.86
N ILE A 513 13.60 15.43 -10.79
CA ILE A 513 12.57 15.35 -9.75
C ILE A 513 12.60 16.63 -8.90
N ASN A 514 13.77 17.00 -8.38
CA ASN A 514 13.95 18.24 -7.62
C ASN A 514 13.84 19.48 -8.54
N LYS A 515 12.67 20.15 -8.49
CA LYS A 515 12.37 21.40 -9.21
C LYS A 515 13.09 22.64 -8.63
N LYS A 516 13.61 22.58 -7.40
CA LYS A 516 14.39 23.66 -6.73
C LYS A 516 15.88 23.67 -7.15
N ALA A 517 16.37 22.63 -7.82
CA ALA A 517 17.79 22.47 -8.19
C ALA A 517 18.34 23.61 -9.08
N LYS A 518 19.34 24.34 -8.57
CA LYS A 518 19.98 25.48 -9.27
C LYS A 518 20.93 25.04 -10.41
N ASN A 519 21.53 23.86 -10.32
CA ASN A 519 22.47 23.30 -11.30
C ASN A 519 22.01 21.91 -11.75
N VAL A 520 22.02 21.64 -13.06
CA VAL A 520 21.52 20.37 -13.63
C VAL A 520 22.54 19.73 -14.56
N LYS A 521 22.69 18.41 -14.47
CA LYS A 521 23.57 17.59 -15.33
C LYS A 521 22.74 16.48 -15.98
N VAL A 522 22.42 16.64 -17.27
CA VAL A 522 21.92 15.58 -18.13
C VAL A 522 23.12 14.70 -18.52
N PRO A 523 23.18 13.42 -18.11
CA PRO A 523 24.35 12.58 -18.36
C PRO A 523 24.45 12.14 -19.84
N ALA A 524 25.52 11.42 -20.18
CA ALA A 524 25.73 10.91 -21.54
C ALA A 524 25.09 9.53 -21.76
N SER A 525 24.98 8.75 -20.70
CA SER A 525 24.25 7.50 -20.58
C SER A 525 23.81 7.33 -19.12
N ILE A 526 22.94 6.37 -18.86
CA ILE A 526 22.58 5.85 -17.55
C ILE A 526 22.75 4.33 -17.58
N ASN A 527 23.09 3.73 -16.45
CA ASN A 527 22.85 2.30 -16.23
C ASN A 527 21.46 2.18 -15.59
N TYR A 528 20.66 1.23 -16.05
CA TYR A 528 19.35 0.86 -15.50
C TYR A 528 19.10 -0.61 -15.85
N ASN A 529 18.78 -1.44 -14.85
CA ASN A 529 18.63 -2.90 -14.96
C ASN A 529 19.80 -3.55 -15.74
N ASN A 530 21.04 -3.20 -15.34
CA ASN A 530 22.31 -3.58 -15.97
C ASN A 530 22.50 -3.21 -17.46
N VAL A 531 21.57 -2.44 -18.05
CA VAL A 531 21.63 -1.97 -19.44
C VAL A 531 22.06 -0.51 -19.53
N ASN A 532 23.08 -0.24 -20.36
CA ASN A 532 23.72 1.07 -20.49
C ASN A 532 23.04 1.98 -21.55
N TYR A 533 21.87 2.50 -21.21
CA TYR A 533 21.07 3.37 -22.07
C TYR A 533 21.77 4.71 -22.37
N LYS A 534 21.96 5.01 -23.66
CA LYS A 534 22.55 6.28 -24.13
C LYS A 534 21.49 7.39 -24.09
N VAL A 535 21.77 8.50 -23.41
CA VAL A 535 20.86 9.65 -23.35
C VAL A 535 20.97 10.41 -24.68
N THR A 536 19.95 10.30 -25.53
CA THR A 536 19.96 10.82 -26.91
C THR A 536 19.13 12.10 -27.08
N ALA A 537 18.22 12.42 -26.17
CA ALA A 537 17.40 13.62 -26.27
C ALA A 537 17.05 14.23 -24.89
N ILE A 538 16.62 15.50 -24.91
CA ILE A 538 15.88 16.16 -23.83
C ILE A 538 14.43 16.33 -24.31
N ALA A 539 13.47 15.93 -23.49
CA ALA A 539 12.05 15.88 -23.81
C ALA A 539 11.43 17.28 -24.08
N PRO A 540 10.25 17.33 -24.72
CA PRO A 540 9.39 18.51 -24.66
C PRO A 540 9.09 18.88 -23.20
N ASN A 541 8.94 20.18 -22.93
CA ASN A 541 8.60 20.74 -21.61
C ASN A 541 9.53 20.38 -20.41
N ALA A 542 10.67 19.70 -20.60
CA ALA A 542 11.48 19.08 -19.53
C ALA A 542 11.89 19.98 -18.34
N PHE A 543 11.99 21.30 -18.56
CA PHE A 543 12.21 22.34 -17.56
C PHE A 543 11.23 23.52 -17.73
N LYS A 544 10.06 23.33 -18.37
CA LYS A 544 9.05 24.36 -18.61
C LYS A 544 8.73 25.09 -17.30
N ASN A 545 8.75 26.43 -17.37
CA ASN A 545 8.54 27.37 -16.28
C ASN A 545 9.48 27.19 -15.06
N ASN A 546 10.58 26.43 -15.15
CA ASN A 546 11.52 26.30 -14.05
C ASN A 546 12.30 27.62 -13.86
N LYS A 547 11.89 28.41 -12.86
CA LYS A 547 12.51 29.67 -12.45
C LYS A 547 13.79 29.48 -11.61
N ASN A 548 14.16 28.25 -11.22
CA ASN A 548 15.26 27.98 -10.29
C ASN A 548 16.58 27.61 -10.98
N ILE A 549 16.53 26.95 -12.15
CA ILE A 549 17.74 26.53 -12.86
C ILE A 549 18.58 27.74 -13.30
N ARG A 550 19.88 27.71 -12.95
CA ARG A 550 20.91 28.71 -13.29
C ARG A 550 21.95 28.14 -14.27
N SER A 551 22.23 26.84 -14.20
CA SER A 551 23.18 26.15 -15.09
C SER A 551 22.66 24.77 -15.53
N VAL A 552 22.81 24.44 -16.82
CA VAL A 552 22.46 23.13 -17.38
C VAL A 552 23.64 22.56 -18.17
N VAL A 553 24.07 21.35 -17.83
CA VAL A 553 25.12 20.59 -18.52
C VAL A 553 24.48 19.46 -19.32
N VAL A 554 24.70 19.44 -20.64
CA VAL A 554 24.14 18.49 -21.60
C VAL A 554 25.19 17.46 -22.01
N GLY A 555 24.87 16.17 -21.84
CA GLY A 555 25.78 15.03 -22.06
C GLY A 555 26.20 14.81 -23.52
N LYS A 556 27.33 14.11 -23.71
CA LYS A 556 28.02 13.98 -25.03
C LYS A 556 27.22 13.27 -26.13
N ASN A 557 26.17 12.53 -25.77
CA ASN A 557 25.33 11.75 -26.71
C ASN A 557 24.02 12.44 -27.13
N VAL A 558 23.64 13.56 -26.51
CA VAL A 558 22.38 14.25 -26.83
C VAL A 558 22.39 14.81 -28.25
N ARG A 559 21.39 14.42 -29.03
CA ARG A 559 21.15 14.77 -30.45
C ARG A 559 20.03 15.79 -30.64
N VAL A 560 19.03 15.80 -29.75
CA VAL A 560 17.81 16.63 -29.87
C VAL A 560 17.44 17.29 -28.53
N ILE A 561 16.95 18.52 -28.59
CA ILE A 561 16.30 19.22 -27.47
C ILE A 561 14.84 19.53 -27.86
N GLY A 562 13.88 19.18 -26.99
CA GLY A 562 12.45 19.15 -27.27
C GLY A 562 11.72 20.50 -27.30
N LYS A 563 10.47 20.49 -27.80
CA LYS A 563 9.58 21.67 -27.89
C LYS A 563 9.35 22.24 -26.49
N ASN A 564 9.49 23.55 -26.30
CA ASN A 564 9.34 24.23 -25.00
C ASN A 564 10.23 23.72 -23.85
N SER A 565 11.32 22.96 -24.09
CA SER A 565 12.05 22.25 -23.03
C SER A 565 12.65 23.15 -21.93
N PHE A 566 12.95 24.42 -22.23
CA PHE A 566 13.38 25.47 -21.29
C PHE A 566 12.47 26.71 -21.38
N LYS A 567 11.22 26.57 -21.84
CA LYS A 567 10.27 27.69 -21.95
C LYS A 567 10.09 28.33 -20.57
N GLY A 568 10.24 29.65 -20.46
CA GLY A 568 10.04 30.38 -19.20
C GLY A 568 11.18 30.29 -18.18
N CYS A 569 12.34 29.70 -18.52
CA CYS A 569 13.50 29.61 -17.63
C CYS A 569 14.24 30.97 -17.50
N LYS A 570 13.60 31.93 -16.80
CA LYS A 570 14.10 33.32 -16.65
C LYS A 570 15.49 33.43 -15.99
N ASN A 571 15.88 32.48 -15.14
CA ASN A 571 17.14 32.51 -14.38
C ASN A 571 18.28 31.65 -14.96
N LEU A 572 18.06 30.96 -16.09
CA LEU A 572 19.09 30.13 -16.72
C LEU A 572 20.21 31.02 -17.28
N LYS A 573 21.41 31.00 -16.67
CA LYS A 573 22.56 31.81 -17.09
C LYS A 573 23.52 31.03 -17.99
N THR A 574 23.72 29.73 -17.75
CA THR A 574 24.72 28.91 -18.48
C THR A 574 24.14 27.64 -19.07
N LEU A 575 24.49 27.35 -20.33
CA LEU A 575 24.23 26.08 -21.01
C LEU A 575 25.58 25.47 -21.47
N VAL A 576 25.97 24.33 -20.89
CA VAL A 576 27.22 23.63 -21.22
C VAL A 576 26.94 22.41 -22.08
N ILE A 577 27.31 22.42 -23.36
CA ILE A 577 27.08 21.30 -24.28
C ILE A 577 28.38 20.50 -24.44
N LYS A 578 28.47 19.34 -23.77
CA LYS A 578 29.68 18.48 -23.77
C LYS A 578 29.82 17.58 -25.02
N GLY A 579 28.88 17.63 -25.96
CA GLY A 579 28.88 16.82 -27.19
C GLY A 579 29.04 17.64 -28.47
N LYS A 580 29.62 17.02 -29.51
CA LYS A 580 29.54 17.47 -30.92
C LYS A 580 28.27 16.96 -31.64
N LYS A 581 27.52 16.03 -31.02
CA LYS A 581 26.41 15.26 -31.61
C LYS A 581 25.05 15.97 -31.67
N LEU A 582 24.89 17.16 -31.07
CA LEU A 582 23.62 17.90 -31.09
C LEU A 582 23.29 18.35 -32.53
N LYS A 583 22.14 17.91 -33.04
CA LYS A 583 21.65 18.19 -34.41
C LYS A 583 20.52 19.22 -34.42
N LYS A 584 19.52 19.11 -33.55
CA LYS A 584 18.31 19.96 -33.58
C LYS A 584 17.90 20.44 -32.18
N ILE A 585 17.39 21.68 -32.10
CA ILE A 585 16.62 22.21 -30.97
C ILE A 585 15.24 22.58 -31.53
N LYS A 586 14.15 22.06 -30.96
CA LYS A 586 12.79 22.27 -31.51
C LYS A 586 12.27 23.69 -31.19
N LYS A 587 11.34 24.21 -32.03
CA LYS A 587 10.73 25.54 -31.91
C LYS A 587 10.21 25.81 -30.48
N GLY A 588 10.43 27.03 -29.98
CA GLY A 588 10.00 27.48 -28.66
C GLY A 588 10.75 26.87 -27.46
N ALA A 589 11.76 26.01 -27.66
CA ALA A 589 12.55 25.42 -26.58
C ALA A 589 13.12 26.44 -25.59
N PHE A 590 13.46 27.66 -26.02
CA PHE A 590 13.96 28.74 -25.17
C PHE A 590 13.03 29.98 -25.15
N LYS A 591 11.74 29.81 -25.50
CA LYS A 591 10.76 30.90 -25.47
C LYS A 591 10.60 31.44 -24.04
N ASN A 592 10.70 32.75 -23.86
CA ASN A 592 10.67 33.42 -22.55
C ASN A 592 11.75 32.92 -21.55
N ALA A 593 12.79 32.22 -22.01
CA ALA A 593 13.99 31.93 -21.21
C ALA A 593 14.94 33.16 -21.22
N ASN A 594 15.84 33.26 -20.24
CA ASN A 594 16.80 34.36 -20.12
C ASN A 594 17.44 34.74 -21.47
N SER A 595 17.51 36.03 -21.80
CA SER A 595 18.07 36.50 -23.08
C SER A 595 19.59 36.30 -23.17
N LYS A 596 20.31 36.47 -22.05
CA LYS A 596 21.78 36.50 -21.93
C LYS A 596 22.40 35.12 -21.59
N ILE A 597 21.86 34.02 -22.13
CA ILE A 597 22.38 32.65 -21.89
C ILE A 597 23.78 32.48 -22.49
N VAL A 598 24.76 32.17 -21.65
CA VAL A 598 26.13 31.82 -22.05
C VAL A 598 26.20 30.35 -22.47
N ILE A 599 26.52 30.08 -23.74
CA ILE A 599 26.70 28.71 -24.27
C ILE A 599 28.18 28.33 -24.23
N LYS A 600 28.56 27.41 -23.34
CA LYS A 600 29.90 26.81 -23.29
C LYS A 600 29.88 25.47 -24.04
N CYS A 601 30.84 25.22 -24.93
CA CYS A 601 30.90 23.98 -25.73
C CYS A 601 32.31 23.73 -26.26
N ALA A 602 32.54 22.57 -26.89
CA ALA A 602 33.82 22.22 -27.50
C ALA A 602 34.23 23.20 -28.64
N LYS A 603 35.56 23.38 -28.83
CA LYS A 603 36.16 24.23 -29.88
C LYS A 603 35.49 23.98 -31.24
N GLY A 604 35.16 25.06 -31.94
CA GLY A 604 34.46 25.06 -33.24
C GLY A 604 32.92 24.96 -33.21
N GLN A 605 32.27 24.50 -32.13
CA GLN A 605 30.79 24.33 -32.14
C GLN A 605 29.98 25.60 -31.80
N GLY A 606 30.63 26.66 -31.31
CA GLY A 606 29.96 27.84 -30.77
C GLY A 606 29.00 28.57 -31.72
N LYS A 607 29.41 28.81 -32.99
CA LYS A 607 28.56 29.50 -34.00
C LYS A 607 27.28 28.72 -34.29
N LYS A 608 27.41 27.39 -34.46
CA LYS A 608 26.28 26.45 -34.68
C LYS A 608 25.31 26.43 -33.51
N TYR A 609 25.80 26.27 -32.27
CA TYR A 609 24.92 26.15 -31.11
C TYR A 609 24.27 27.49 -30.72
N ARG A 610 24.93 28.64 -30.95
CA ARG A 610 24.28 29.96 -30.83
C ARG A 610 23.15 30.14 -31.86
N LYS A 611 23.36 29.74 -33.12
CA LYS A 611 22.33 29.75 -34.17
C LYS A 611 21.09 28.94 -33.76
N LEU A 612 21.29 27.66 -33.40
CA LEU A 612 20.20 26.77 -32.98
C LEU A 612 19.43 27.27 -31.74
N VAL A 613 20.09 27.87 -30.76
CA VAL A 613 19.38 28.44 -29.60
C VAL A 613 18.58 29.68 -30.00
N ARG A 614 19.13 30.59 -30.83
CA ARG A 614 18.41 31.78 -31.34
C ARG A 614 17.13 31.40 -32.09
N GLU A 615 17.21 30.39 -32.95
CA GLU A 615 16.09 29.89 -33.78
C GLU A 615 15.02 29.12 -32.99
N SER A 616 15.26 28.87 -31.70
CA SER A 616 14.38 28.09 -30.82
C SER A 616 13.70 28.91 -29.71
N ARG A 617 13.80 30.23 -29.76
CA ARG A 617 13.08 31.14 -28.84
C ARG A 617 11.60 31.31 -29.21
#